data_AF-A0A941YGU8-F1
#
_entry.id   AF-A0A941YGU8-F1
#
_cell.length_a   1.000
_cell.length_b   1.000
_cell.length_c   1.000
_cell.angle_alpha   90.00
_cell.angle_beta   90.00
_cell.angle_gamma   90.00
#
_symmetry.space_group_name_H-M   'P 1'
#
loop_
_entity.id
_entity.type
_entity.pdbx_description
1 polymer ?
#
loop_
_entity_poly.entity_id
_entity_poly.type
_entity_poly.pdbx_seq_one_letter_code
_entity_poly.pdbx_strand_id
1 'polypeptide(L)'
;KSAKADLEAAQAGLDQVVQTVKSDVASAYAAFMYAQETVKVAASQLENAKESLRIAEGRFRVGLGTFLEVTDAETSLVSAQQAEVTAKTNLVAAWYTLRLATGS
;
A
#
# COMPACT_ATOMS: atom_id res chain seq x y z
N LYS A 1 -48.38 -6.08 21.70
CA LYS A 1 -47.75 -4.95 20.99
C LYS A 1 -46.22 -4.95 21.14
N SER A 2 -45.63 -5.21 22.32
CA SER A 2 -44.15 -5.21 22.44
C SER A 2 -43.45 -6.28 21.58
N ALA A 3 -43.92 -7.53 21.58
CA ALA A 3 -43.26 -8.60 20.80
C ALA A 3 -43.12 -8.32 19.29
N LYS A 4 -44.01 -7.52 18.70
CA LYS A 4 -43.89 -7.09 17.29
C LYS A 4 -42.84 -5.99 17.12
N ALA A 5 -42.79 -5.03 18.04
CA ALA A 5 -41.77 -3.99 18.06
C ALA A 5 -40.37 -4.59 18.32
N ASP A 6 -40.28 -5.59 19.20
CA ASP A 6 -39.03 -6.30 19.49
C ASP A 6 -38.51 -7.06 18.25
N LEU A 7 -39.42 -7.69 17.48
CA LEU A 7 -39.09 -8.33 16.20
C LEU A 7 -38.61 -7.32 15.14
N GLU A 8 -39.32 -6.20 14.99
CA GLU A 8 -38.95 -5.14 14.03
C GLU A 8 -37.57 -4.53 14.38
N ALA A 9 -37.30 -4.31 15.68
CA ALA A 9 -36.01 -3.84 16.15
C ALA A 9 -34.88 -4.86 15.88
N ALA A 10 -35.14 -6.15 16.09
CA ALA A 10 -34.18 -7.21 15.79
C ALA A 10 -33.87 -7.31 14.28
N GLN A 11 -34.90 -7.17 13.42
CA GLN A 11 -34.72 -7.17 11.97
C GLN A 11 -33.91 -5.97 11.50
N ALA A 12 -34.21 -4.76 11.99
CA ALA A 12 -33.45 -3.57 11.67
C ALA A 12 -31.98 -3.68 12.14
N GLY A 13 -31.76 -4.28 13.31
CA GLY A 13 -30.41 -4.58 13.82
C GLY A 13 -29.64 -5.55 12.91
N LEU A 14 -30.31 -6.60 12.42
CA LEU A 14 -29.72 -7.54 11.47
C LEU A 14 -29.36 -6.85 10.14
N ASP A 15 -30.28 -6.05 9.59
CA ASP A 15 -30.05 -5.33 8.34
C ASP A 15 -28.88 -4.35 8.47
N GLN A 16 -28.76 -3.67 9.61
CA GLN A 16 -27.64 -2.79 9.91
C GLN A 16 -26.31 -3.55 9.94
N VAL A 17 -26.24 -4.70 10.63
CA VAL A 17 -25.03 -5.53 10.67
C VAL A 17 -24.64 -6.00 9.27
N VAL A 18 -25.60 -6.44 8.46
CA VAL A 18 -25.35 -6.86 7.07
C VAL A 18 -24.76 -5.73 6.23
N GLN A 19 -25.30 -4.50 6.35
CA GLN A 19 -24.77 -3.35 5.62
C GLN A 19 -23.36 -2.97 6.08
N THR A 20 -23.10 -3.01 7.39
CA THR A 20 -21.76 -2.77 7.94
C THR A 20 -20.75 -3.77 7.37
N VAL A 21 -21.04 -5.08 7.42
CA VAL A 21 -20.14 -6.12 6.89
C VAL A 21 -19.87 -5.92 5.40
N LYS A 22 -20.88 -5.58 4.60
CA LYS A 22 -20.70 -5.29 3.17
C LYS A 22 -19.78 -4.09 2.94
N SER A 23 -19.97 -3.02 3.70
CA SER A 23 -19.14 -1.81 3.63
C SER A 23 -17.69 -2.10 4.02
N ASP A 24 -17.49 -2.88 5.08
CA ASP A 24 -16.15 -3.25 5.58
C ASP A 24 -15.38 -4.08 4.57
N VAL A 25 -16.03 -5.09 3.97
CA VAL A 25 -15.43 -5.93 2.91
C VAL A 25 -15.07 -5.08 1.69
N ALA A 26 -15.97 -4.21 1.24
CA ALA A 26 -15.71 -3.34 0.09
C ALA A 26 -14.52 -2.40 0.34
N SER A 27 -14.45 -1.81 1.54
CA SER A 27 -13.37 -0.91 1.95
C SER A 27 -12.03 -1.64 2.02
N ALA A 28 -12.01 -2.83 2.64
CA ALA A 28 -10.80 -3.65 2.74
C ALA A 28 -10.30 -4.11 1.36
N TYR A 29 -11.22 -4.45 0.44
CA TYR A 29 -10.85 -4.83 -0.92
C TYR A 29 -10.23 -3.66 -1.70
N ALA A 30 -10.83 -2.48 -1.60
CA ALA A 30 -10.28 -1.27 -2.22
C ALA A 30 -8.89 -0.93 -1.66
N ALA A 31 -8.70 -1.04 -0.34
CA ALA A 31 -7.40 -0.81 0.30
C ALA A 31 -6.33 -1.81 -0.18
N PHE A 32 -6.69 -3.10 -0.32
CA PHE A 32 -5.80 -4.12 -0.86
C PHE A 32 -5.39 -3.83 -2.32
N MET A 33 -6.35 -3.47 -3.17
CA MET A 33 -6.06 -3.09 -4.56
C MET A 33 -5.16 -1.86 -4.65
N TYR A 34 -5.42 -0.84 -3.83
CA TYR A 34 -4.57 0.35 -3.75
C TYR A 34 -3.14 0.02 -3.30
N ALA A 35 -2.99 -0.84 -2.29
CA ALA A 35 -1.68 -1.28 -1.82
C ALA A 35 -0.90 -2.05 -2.89
N GLN A 36 -1.58 -2.87 -3.71
CA GLN A 36 -0.95 -3.55 -4.85
C GLN A 36 -0.37 -2.55 -5.87
N GLU A 37 -1.13 -1.53 -6.24
CA GLU A 37 -0.62 -0.51 -7.17
C GLU A 37 0.51 0.32 -6.55
N THR A 38 0.42 0.60 -5.25
CA THR A 38 1.50 1.30 -4.52
C THR A 38 2.81 0.51 -4.58
N VAL A 39 2.77 -0.83 -4.47
CA VAL A 39 3.97 -1.67 -4.64
C VAL A 39 4.54 -1.56 -6.05
N LYS A 40 3.71 -1.55 -7.10
CA LYS A 40 4.20 -1.39 -8.48
C LYS A 40 4.86 -0.03 -8.70
N VAL A 41 4.27 1.03 -8.15
CA VAL A 41 4.83 2.39 -8.22
C VAL A 41 6.18 2.45 -7.48
N ALA A 42 6.26 1.89 -6.26
CA ALA A 42 7.50 1.86 -5.49
C ALA A 42 8.61 1.06 -6.18
N ALA A 43 8.27 -0.07 -6.83
CA ALA A 43 9.22 -0.84 -7.61
C ALA A 43 9.76 -0.05 -8.82
N SER A 44 8.91 0.71 -9.51
CA SER A 44 9.33 1.61 -10.61
C SER A 44 10.24 2.73 -10.11
N GLN A 45 9.93 3.33 -8.96
CA GLN A 45 10.79 4.34 -8.33
C GLN A 45 12.17 3.78 -7.96
N LEU A 46 12.21 2.57 -7.42
CA LEU A 46 13.47 1.88 -7.13
C LEU A 46 14.31 1.69 -8.40
N GLU A 47 13.71 1.27 -9.51
CA GLU A 47 14.43 1.08 -10.76
C GLU A 47 14.98 2.41 -11.31
N ASN A 48 14.20 3.48 -11.25
CA ASN A 48 14.65 4.82 -11.65
C ASN A 48 15.80 5.33 -10.76
N ALA A 49 15.78 5.04 -9.46
CA ALA A 49 16.85 5.41 -8.55
C ALA A 49 18.16 4.66 -8.85
N LYS A 50 18.08 3.36 -9.19
CA LYS A 50 19.26 2.58 -9.62
C LYS A 50 19.86 3.14 -10.90
N GLU A 51 19.03 3.47 -11.89
CA GLU A 51 19.50 4.04 -13.14
C GLU A 51 20.13 5.43 -12.93
N SER A 52 19.54 6.24 -12.05
CA SER A 52 20.11 7.54 -11.67
C SER A 52 21.49 7.40 -11.04
N LEU A 53 21.68 6.43 -10.13
CA LEU A 53 23.00 6.13 -9.57
C LEU A 53 23.99 5.69 -10.64
N ARG A 54 23.58 4.77 -11.54
CA ARG A 54 24.43 4.30 -12.65
C ARG A 54 24.91 5.46 -13.53
N ILE A 55 24.04 6.43 -13.82
CA ILE A 55 24.37 7.63 -14.59
C ILE A 55 25.34 8.53 -13.81
N ALA A 56 25.07 8.78 -12.53
CA ALA A 56 25.92 9.62 -11.67
C ALA A 56 27.35 9.06 -11.56
N GLU A 57 27.49 7.75 -11.28
CA GLU A 57 28.77 7.07 -11.26
C GLU A 57 29.47 7.13 -12.62
N GLY A 58 28.72 6.97 -13.72
CA GLY A 58 29.24 7.08 -15.08
C GLY A 58 29.86 8.45 -15.36
N ARG A 59 29.14 9.52 -15.01
CA ARG A 59 29.60 10.92 -15.17
C ARG A 59 30.81 11.19 -14.29
N PHE A 60 30.80 10.74 -13.04
CA PHE A 60 31.92 10.89 -12.13
C PHE A 60 33.20 10.22 -12.67
N ARG A 61 33.11 8.98 -13.18
CA ARG A 61 34.26 8.25 -13.76
C ARG A 61 34.92 8.96 -14.93
N VAL A 62 34.17 9.74 -15.72
CA VAL A 62 34.70 10.50 -16.86
C VAL A 62 34.98 11.97 -16.52
N GLY A 63 34.89 12.36 -15.25
CA GLY A 63 35.15 13.73 -14.79
C GLY A 63 34.06 14.75 -15.14
N LEU A 64 32.88 14.30 -15.58
CA LEU A 64 31.72 15.14 -15.92
C LEU A 64 30.69 15.25 -14.78
N GLY A 65 31.02 14.67 -13.63
CA GLY A 65 30.18 14.69 -12.43
C GLY A 65 31.02 14.75 -11.17
N THR A 66 30.35 14.98 -10.04
CA THR A 66 31.00 15.15 -8.73
C THR A 66 30.74 13.95 -7.83
N PHE A 67 31.59 13.75 -6.83
CA PHE A 67 31.36 12.74 -5.80
C PHE A 67 30.06 12.99 -5.02
N LEU A 68 29.69 14.27 -4.82
CA LEU A 68 28.44 14.64 -4.18
C LEU A 68 27.21 14.14 -4.96
N GLU A 69 27.19 14.28 -6.29
CA GLU A 69 26.10 13.75 -7.14
C GLU A 69 25.95 12.22 -6.99
N VAL A 70 27.05 11.49 -6.78
CA VAL A 70 27.01 10.04 -6.54
C VAL A 70 26.38 9.74 -5.18
N THR A 71 26.84 10.40 -4.11
CA THR A 71 26.31 10.20 -2.75
C THR A 71 24.83 10.60 -2.62
N ASP A 72 24.40 11.65 -3.33
CA ASP A 72 22.98 12.04 -3.39
C ASP A 72 22.13 10.96 -4.09
N ALA A 73 22.66 10.37 -5.18
CA ALA A 73 21.99 9.27 -5.88
C ALA A 73 21.95 7.98 -5.04
N GLU A 74 23.00 7.66 -4.29
CA GLU A 74 23.02 6.54 -3.32
C GLU A 74 21.96 6.73 -2.23
N THR A 75 21.87 7.94 -1.66
CA THR A 75 20.86 8.29 -0.65
C THR A 75 19.45 8.14 -1.20
N SER A 76 19.24 8.57 -2.44
CA SER A 76 17.95 8.42 -3.14
C SER A 76 17.62 6.95 -3.39
N LEU A 77 18.60 6.12 -3.76
CA LEU A 77 18.43 4.69 -3.93
C LEU A 77 18.03 3.99 -2.62
N VAL A 78 18.71 4.30 -1.51
CA VAL A 78 18.37 3.75 -0.19
C VAL A 78 16.95 4.15 0.22
N SER A 79 16.57 5.40 -0.03
CA SER A 79 15.21 5.89 0.25
C SER A 79 14.15 5.15 -0.59
N ALA A 80 14.43 4.89 -1.87
CA ALA A 80 13.53 4.14 -2.74
C ALA A 80 13.42 2.65 -2.33
N GLN A 81 14.52 2.03 -1.89
CA GLN A 81 14.50 0.67 -1.32
C GLN A 81 13.62 0.61 -0.07
N GLN A 82 13.78 1.58 0.84
CA GLN A 82 12.95 1.65 2.04
C GLN A 82 11.46 1.83 1.70
N ALA A 83 11.14 2.68 0.71
CA ALA A 83 9.78 2.87 0.24
C ALA A 83 9.17 1.57 -0.33
N GLU A 84 9.93 0.81 -1.12
CA GLU A 84 9.47 -0.47 -1.67
C GLU A 84 9.18 -1.50 -0.58
N VAL A 85 10.05 -1.62 0.43
CA VAL A 85 9.85 -2.51 1.57
C VAL A 85 8.60 -2.13 2.37
N THR A 86 8.42 -0.84 2.63
CA THR A 86 7.22 -0.33 3.32
C THR A 86 5.95 -0.61 2.51
N ALA A 87 5.97 -0.39 1.19
CA ALA A 87 4.83 -0.67 0.32
C ALA A 87 4.46 -2.16 0.34
N LYS A 88 5.45 -3.06 0.26
CA LYS A 88 5.22 -4.51 0.34
C LYS A 88 4.63 -4.91 1.70
N THR A 89 5.12 -4.30 2.78
CA THR A 89 4.59 -4.55 4.14
C THR A 89 3.13 -4.12 4.25
N ASN A 90 2.79 -2.94 3.72
CA ASN A 90 1.42 -2.43 3.70
C ASN A 90 0.48 -3.31 2.87
N LEU A 91 0.96 -3.87 1.76
CA LEU A 91 0.20 -4.84 0.96
C LEU A 91 -0.15 -6.10 1.76
N VAL A 92 0.81 -6.65 2.50
CA VAL A 92 0.57 -7.82 3.36
C VAL A 92 -0.45 -7.49 4.46
N ALA A 93 -0.34 -6.32 5.09
CA ALA A 93 -1.32 -5.87 6.08
C ALA A 93 -2.72 -5.72 5.48
N ALA A 94 -2.84 -5.09 4.30
CA ALA A 94 -4.12 -4.91 3.62
C ALA A 94 -4.77 -6.24 3.21
N TRP A 95 -3.96 -7.21 2.76
CA TRP A 95 -4.44 -8.56 2.49
C TRP A 95 -5.00 -9.25 3.74
N TYR A 96 -4.30 -9.12 4.88
CA TYR A 96 -4.75 -9.67 6.15
C TYR A 96 -6.08 -9.04 6.61
N THR A 97 -6.22 -7.72 6.51
CA THR A 97 -7.48 -7.02 6.81
C THR A 97 -8.63 -7.48 5.92
N LEU A 98 -8.40 -7.65 4.61
CA LEU A 98 -9.41 -8.18 3.70
C LEU A 98 -9.84 -9.61 4.07
N ARG A 99 -8.89 -10.45 4.46
CA ARG A 99 -9.17 -11.82 4.89
C ARG A 99 -10.05 -11.87 6.15
N LEU A 100 -9.75 -11.01 7.13
CA LEU A 100 -10.59 -10.86 8.32
C LEU A 100 -11.99 -10.33 7.99
N ALA A 101 -12.10 -9.31 7.12
CA ALA A 101 -13.38 -8.74 6.72
C ALA A 101 -14.27 -9.74 5.97
N THR A 102 -13.67 -10.63 5.17
CA THR A 102 -14.38 -11.70 4.45
C THR A 102 -14.65 -12.94 5.32
N GLY A 103 -14.16 -12.97 6.56
CA GLY A 103 -14.40 -14.04 7.52
C GLY A 103 -13.73 -15.38 7.16
N SER A 104 -12.63 -15.35 6.39
CA SER A 104 -11.96 -16.55 5.88
C SER A 104 -10.59 -16.82 6.48
#